data_AF-A0AAU6EP83-F1
#
_entry.id   AF-A0AAU6EP83-F1
#
_cell.length_a   1.000
_cell.length_b   1.000
_cell.length_c   1.000
_cell.angle_alpha   90.00
_cell.angle_beta   90.00
_cell.angle_gamma   90.00
#
_symmetry.space_group_name_H-M   'P 1'
#
loop_
_entity.id
_entity.type
_entity.pdbx_description
1 polymer ?
#
loop_
_entity_poly.entity_id
_entity_poly.type
_entity_poly.pdbx_seq_one_letter_code
_entity_poly.pdbx_strand_id
1 'polypeptide(L)' 'MASTYSLMGRPPVVAVHNGRARLLVRREVEQDLMRRDVGL' A
#
# COMPACT_ATOMS: atom_id res chain seq x y z
N MET A 1 10.24 -7.87 4.68
CA MET A 1 8.88 -8.04 4.10
C MET A 1 7.90 -7.15 4.85
N ALA A 2 6.87 -6.62 4.17
CA ALA A 2 5.83 -5.78 4.79
C ALA A 2 4.52 -6.58 4.98
N SER A 3 3.84 -6.39 6.10
CA SER A 3 2.59 -7.07 6.45
C SER A 3 1.58 -6.10 7.06
N THR A 4 0.30 -6.36 6.84
CA THR A 4 -0.86 -5.60 7.33
C THR A 4 -1.37 -6.13 8.68
N TYR A 5 -0.49 -6.75 9.46
CA TYR A 5 -0.77 -7.44 10.73
C TYR A 5 -1.61 -6.62 11.72
N SER A 6 -1.29 -5.33 11.89
CA SER A 6 -2.02 -4.43 12.80
C SER A 6 -3.05 -3.56 12.07
N LEU A 7 -3.59 -4.05 10.95
CA LEU A 7 -4.48 -3.30 10.05
C LEU A 7 -3.87 -1.98 9.53
N MET A 8 -2.53 -1.88 9.56
CA MET A 8 -1.80 -0.75 9.00
C MET A 8 -1.41 -1.06 7.56
N GLY A 9 -1.96 -0.29 6.62
CA GLY A 9 -1.69 -0.43 5.19
C GLY A 9 -0.20 -0.34 4.85
N ARG A 10 0.21 -1.06 3.80
CA ARG A 10 1.60 -1.03 3.33
C ARG A 10 2.01 0.38 2.88
N PRO A 11 3.27 0.78 3.14
CA PRO A 11 3.76 2.09 2.74
C PRO A 11 3.85 2.20 1.21
N PRO A 12 3.81 3.43 0.65
CA PRO A 12 4.04 3.64 -0.76
C PRO A 12 5.50 3.30 -1.12
N VAL A 13 5.72 2.86 -2.35
CA VAL A 13 7.05 2.64 -2.92
C VAL A 13 7.27 3.63 -4.04
N VAL A 14 8.37 4.37 -3.98
CA VAL A 14 8.75 5.37 -4.98
C VAL A 14 10.08 4.96 -5.59
N ALA A 15 10.15 4.93 -6.91
CA ALA A 15 11.42 4.85 -7.63
C ALA A 15 11.95 6.25 -7.90
N VAL A 16 13.26 6.42 -7.75
CA VAL A 16 13.96 7.64 -8.12
C VAL A 16 15.02 7.29 -9.15
N HIS A 17 15.01 8.00 -10.29
CA HIS A 17 16.00 7.82 -11.35
C HIS A 17 16.25 9.14 -12.08
N ASN A 18 17.52 9.51 -12.28
CA ASN A 18 17.95 10.75 -12.93
C ASN A 18 17.21 12.01 -12.42
N GLY A 19 17.12 12.16 -11.10
CA GLY A 19 16.46 13.31 -10.46
C GLY A 19 14.93 13.34 -10.58
N ARG A 20 14.30 12.30 -11.14
CA ARG A 20 12.83 12.18 -11.23
C ARG A 20 12.32 11.08 -10.32
N ALA A 21 11.21 11.36 -9.64
CA ALA A 21 10.51 10.40 -8.80
C ALA A 21 9.25 9.88 -9.50
N ARG A 22 8.97 8.58 -9.36
CA ARG A 22 7.73 7.95 -9.83
C ARG A 22 7.19 6.98 -8.78
N LEU A 23 5.90 7.09 -8.49
CA LEU A 23 5.21 6.14 -7.63
C LEU A 23 5.13 4.76 -8.32
N LEU A 24 5.63 3.72 -7.66
CA LEU A 24 5.52 2.34 -8.11
C LEU A 24 4.33 1.63 -7.46
N VAL A 25 4.17 1.82 -6.15
CA VAL A 25 3.09 1.21 -5.37
C VAL A 25 2.46 2.32 -4.54
N ARG A 26 1.14 2.47 -4.63
CA ARG A 26 0.39 3.42 -3.81
C ARG A 26 0.28 2.92 -2.37
N ARG A 27 0.09 3.85 -1.43
CA ARG A 27 -0.26 3.53 -0.04
C ARG A 27 -1.59 2.78 -0.01
N GLU A 28 -1.64 1.70 0.77
CA GLU A 28 -2.90 1.03 1.09
C GLU A 28 -3.65 1.83 2.17
N VAL A 29 -4.97 1.91 2.02
CA VAL A 29 -5.88 2.55 2.99
C VAL A 29 -6.86 1.51 3.56
N GLU A 30 -7.65 1.88 4.56
CA GLU A 30 -8.61 0.98 5.23
C GLU A 30 -9.51 0.22 4.24
N GLN A 31 -10.03 0.92 3.23
CA GLN A 31 -10.87 0.32 2.18
C GLN A 31 -10.15 -0.78 1.39
N ASP A 32 -8.83 -0.70 1.20
CA ASP A 32 -8.06 -1.74 0.50
C ASP A 32 -7.89 -3.02 1.32
N LEU A 33 -7.96 -2.89 2.64
CA LEU A 33 -7.94 -4.01 3.58
C LEU A 33 -9.30 -4.70 3.58
N MET A 34 -10.35 -3.91 3.76
CA MET A 34 -11.74 -4.40 3.84
C MET A 34 -12.24 -5.01 2.53
N ARG A 35 -11.69 -4.60 1.37
CA ARG A 35 -12.04 -5.17 0.07
C ARG A 35 -11.83 -6.69 -0.04
N ARG A 36 -11.04 -7.28 0.86
CA ARG A 36 -10.75 -8.73 0.88
C ARG A 36 -11.69 -9.49 1.80
N ASP A 37 -12.42 -8.77 2.64
CA ASP A 37 -13.34 -9.36 3.60
C ASP A 37 -14.67 -9.69 2.90
N VAL A 38 -15.35 -10.72 3.39
CA VAL A 38 -16.70 -11.11 2.94
C VAL A 38 -17.62 -11.01 4.15
N GLY A 39 -18.67 -10.19 4.03
CA GLY A 39 -19.73 -10.04 5.03
C GLY A 39 -20.98 -10.86 4.68
N LEU A 40 -21.77 -11.20 5.69
CA LEU A 40 -23.14 -11.72 5.55
C LEU A 40 -24.15 -10.58 5.41
#